data_AF-J7TR24-F1
#
_entry.id   AF-J7TR24-F1
#
_cell.length_a   1.000
_cell.length_b   1.000
_cell.length_c   1.000
_cell.angle_alpha   90.00
_cell.angle_beta   90.00
_cell.angle_gamma   90.00
#
_symmetry.space_group_name_H-M   'P 1'
#
loop_
_entity.id
_entity.type
_entity.pdbx_description
1 polymer ?
#
loop_
_entity_poly.entity_id
_entity_poly.type
_entity_poly.pdbx_seq_one_letter_code
_entity_poly.pdbx_strand_id
1 'polypeptide(L)'
;MTSQINGLLVDDQSRCQHYHSPLDIVALKCFECQKYYACYQCHDSLEDHSFRAYPCQLKQDKVLICGVCRHEMTIEEYQEVVACPNCHSAFNPACSKHYDIYFEK
;
A
#
# COMPACT_ATOMS: atom_id res chain seq x y z
N MET A 1 10.25 -12.92 -9.43
CA MET A 1 10.77 -12.14 -8.28
C MET A 1 9.58 -11.48 -7.62
N THR A 2 9.30 -11.77 -6.36
CA THR A 2 8.17 -11.16 -5.63
C THR A 2 8.53 -9.75 -5.21
N SER A 3 7.68 -8.77 -5.47
CA SER A 3 7.87 -7.38 -5.01
C SER A 3 8.03 -7.34 -3.48
N GLN A 4 9.12 -6.75 -3.01
CA GLN A 4 9.43 -6.62 -1.59
C GLN A 4 8.61 -5.51 -0.95
N ILE A 5 8.10 -5.74 0.27
CA ILE A 5 7.41 -4.73 1.08
C ILE A 5 8.31 -4.34 2.24
N ASN A 6 8.55 -3.04 2.38
CA ASN A 6 9.40 -2.48 3.42
C ASN A 6 8.58 -1.97 4.61
N GLY A 7 9.14 -2.01 5.80
CA GLY A 7 8.52 -1.41 6.98
C GLY A 7 9.16 -1.84 8.29
N LEU A 8 8.87 -1.08 9.34
CA LEU A 8 9.32 -1.38 10.70
C LEU A 8 8.50 -2.52 11.29
N LEU A 9 9.20 -3.60 11.69
CA LEU A 9 8.59 -4.84 12.17
C LEU A 9 7.51 -5.35 11.21
N VAL A 10 7.77 -5.24 9.90
CA VAL A 10 6.84 -5.69 8.88
C VAL A 10 6.78 -7.20 8.86
N ASP A 11 5.58 -7.76 8.86
CA ASP A 11 5.40 -9.20 8.72
C ASP A 11 5.15 -9.63 7.27
N ASP A 12 4.98 -10.93 7.06
CA ASP A 12 4.77 -11.49 5.72
C ASP A 12 3.50 -10.94 5.03
N GLN A 13 2.54 -10.41 5.77
CA GLN A 13 1.27 -9.89 5.27
C GLN A 13 1.21 -8.35 5.25
N SER A 14 2.36 -7.67 5.24
CA SER A 14 2.51 -6.21 5.22
C SER A 14 2.06 -5.45 6.47
N ARG A 15 1.72 -6.13 7.56
CA ARG A 15 1.37 -5.47 8.82
C ARG A 15 2.65 -4.94 9.48
N CYS A 16 2.61 -3.76 10.07
CA CYS A 16 3.77 -3.10 10.67
C CYS A 16 3.46 -2.58 12.07
N GLN A 17 4.46 -2.07 12.79
CA GLN A 17 4.25 -1.53 14.14
C GLN A 17 3.17 -0.44 14.22
N HIS A 18 2.96 0.36 13.16
CA HIS A 18 1.98 1.44 13.13
C HIS A 18 0.55 0.94 12.87
N TYR A 19 0.40 -0.04 11.98
CA TYR A 19 -0.88 -0.61 11.56
C TYR A 19 -0.75 -2.13 11.44
N HIS A 20 -1.42 -2.86 12.33
CA HIS A 20 -1.27 -4.31 12.49
C HIS A 20 -2.58 -5.03 12.83
N SER A 21 -3.72 -4.44 12.47
CA SER A 21 -4.97 -5.20 12.46
C SER A 21 -4.90 -6.32 11.41
N PRO A 22 -5.75 -7.35 11.52
CA PRO A 22 -5.85 -8.40 10.49
C PRO A 22 -6.19 -7.90 9.08
N LEU A 23 -6.67 -6.66 8.95
CA LEU A 23 -7.06 -6.05 7.68
C LEU A 23 -5.99 -5.12 7.08
N ASP A 24 -4.91 -4.84 7.80
CA ASP A 24 -3.80 -3.96 7.36
C ASP A 24 -2.83 -4.70 6.44
N ILE A 25 -3.39 -5.25 5.36
CA ILE A 25 -2.72 -6.15 4.42
C ILE A 25 -2.47 -5.52 3.04
N VAL A 26 -2.50 -4.19 2.96
CA VAL A 26 -2.25 -3.44 1.72
C VAL A 26 -1.07 -2.51 1.96
N ALA A 27 -0.04 -2.67 1.13
CA ALA A 27 1.10 -1.77 1.07
C ALA A 27 1.01 -0.86 -0.14
N LEU A 28 1.70 0.28 -0.04
CA LEU A 28 1.63 1.39 -0.99
C LEU A 28 3.01 1.65 -1.61
N LYS A 29 3.04 1.89 -2.92
CA LYS A 29 4.23 2.34 -3.63
C LYS A 29 4.36 3.85 -3.50
N CYS A 30 5.51 4.30 -3.02
CA CYS A 30 5.82 5.73 -3.03
C CYS A 30 6.17 6.18 -4.46
N PHE A 31 5.63 7.33 -4.89
CA PHE A 31 5.85 7.85 -6.23
C PHE A 31 7.32 8.25 -6.50
N GLU A 32 8.05 8.71 -5.49
CA GLU A 32 9.43 9.18 -5.67
C GLU A 32 10.43 8.02 -5.74
N CYS A 33 10.41 7.10 -4.77
CA CYS A 33 11.40 6.01 -4.70
C CYS A 33 10.92 4.70 -5.35
N GLN A 34 9.66 4.62 -5.78
CA GLN A 34 9.07 3.46 -6.48
C GLN A 34 9.13 2.13 -5.71
N LYS A 35 9.36 2.18 -4.39
CA LYS A 35 9.37 1.03 -3.47
C LYS A 35 8.02 0.90 -2.75
N TYR A 36 7.65 -0.32 -2.39
CA TYR A 36 6.46 -0.59 -1.57
C TYR A 36 6.76 -0.51 -0.08
N TYR A 37 5.85 0.10 0.67
CA TYR A 37 5.89 0.17 2.14
C TYR A 37 4.57 -0.24 2.75
N ALA A 38 4.65 -0.90 3.91
CA ALA A 38 3.50 -1.27 4.74
C ALA A 38 2.59 -0.07 5.04
N CYS A 39 3.16 1.12 5.25
CA CYS A 39 2.43 2.37 5.38
C CYS A 39 3.34 3.59 5.13
N TYR A 40 2.76 4.78 5.02
CA TYR A 40 3.50 6.03 4.83
C TYR A 40 4.44 6.35 6.02
N GLN A 41 4.04 6.05 7.27
CA GLN A 41 4.92 6.28 8.43
C GLN A 41 6.15 5.37 8.43
N CYS A 42 6.00 4.14 7.92
CA CYS A 42 7.13 3.23 7.71
C CYS A 42 8.07 3.78 6.63
N HIS A 43 7.54 4.36 5.56
CA HIS A 43 8.35 5.03 4.55
C HIS A 43 9.15 6.19 5.16
N ASP A 44 8.47 7.12 5.83
CA ASP A 44 9.10 8.34 6.38
C ASP A 44 10.14 8.05 7.47
N SER A 45 10.06 6.88 8.09
CA SER A 45 11.05 6.42 9.08
C SER A 45 12.28 5.75 8.45
N LEU A 46 12.17 5.26 7.21
CA LEU A 46 13.17 4.42 6.55
C LEU A 46 13.88 5.12 5.38
N GLU A 47 13.33 6.21 4.88
CA GLU A 47 13.88 6.96 3.75
C GLU A 47 14.20 8.42 4.17
N ASP A 48 15.10 9.06 3.42
CA ASP A 48 15.52 10.45 3.67
C ASP A 48 14.54 11.49 3.08
N HIS A 49 13.38 11.04 2.61
CA HIS A 49 12.32 11.88 2.06
C HIS A 49 10.96 11.42 2.57
N SER A 50 9.97 12.32 2.52
CA SER A 50 8.59 11.97 2.89
C SER A 50 7.88 11.20 1.79
N PHE A 51 6.86 10.44 2.18
CA PHE A 51 6.04 9.65 1.27
C PHE A 51 5.38 10.57 0.24
N ARG A 52 5.62 10.28 -1.03
CA ARG A 52 5.02 11.00 -2.16
C ARG A 52 3.83 10.23 -2.68
N ALA A 53 2.67 10.88 -2.60
CA ALA A 53 1.41 10.40 -3.16
C ALA A 53 1.55 10.07 -4.65
N TYR A 54 0.83 9.05 -5.11
CA TYR A 54 0.82 8.68 -6.51
C TYR A 54 -0.19 9.51 -7.30
N PRO A 55 0.17 10.08 -8.47
CA PRO A 55 -0.78 10.85 -9.28
C PRO A 55 -1.93 9.98 -9.80
N CYS A 56 -3.17 10.38 -9.54
CA CYS A 56 -4.37 9.65 -9.98
C CYS A 56 -4.49 9.57 -11.51
N GLN A 57 -3.82 10.46 -12.25
CA GLN A 57 -3.86 10.45 -13.71
C GLN A 57 -3.09 9.26 -14.31
N LEU A 58 -2.18 8.63 -13.56
CA LEU A 58 -1.39 7.46 -13.98
C LEU A 58 -2.14 6.15 -13.74
N LYS A 59 -3.25 5.95 -14.47
CA LYS A 59 -4.22 4.88 -14.22
C LYS A 59 -3.70 3.45 -14.36
N GLN A 60 -2.66 3.24 -15.16
CA GLN A 60 -2.13 1.91 -15.46
C GLN A 60 -1.13 1.42 -14.41
N ASP A 61 -0.66 2.33 -13.55
CA ASP A 61 0.43 2.02 -12.64
C ASP A 61 -0.08 1.14 -11.48
N LYS A 62 0.67 0.08 -11.22
CA LYS A 62 0.40 -0.85 -10.13
C LYS A 62 1.08 -0.31 -8.87
N VAL A 63 0.32 0.37 -8.03
CA VAL A 63 0.82 1.19 -6.91
C VAL A 63 0.40 0.68 -5.55
N LEU A 64 -0.50 -0.31 -5.52
CA LEU A 64 -0.85 -1.05 -4.32
C LEU A 64 -0.39 -2.50 -4.46
N ILE A 65 -0.11 -3.15 -3.35
CA ILE A 65 0.20 -4.58 -3.32
C ILE A 65 -0.46 -5.26 -2.13
N CYS A 66 -1.10 -6.40 -2.38
CA CYS A 66 -1.65 -7.23 -1.32
C CYS A 66 -0.52 -7.94 -0.56
N GLY A 67 -0.46 -7.75 0.75
CA GLY A 67 0.47 -8.42 1.65
C GLY A 67 0.35 -9.95 1.61
N VAL A 68 -0.86 -10.48 1.44
CA VAL A 68 -1.12 -11.93 1.48
C VAL A 68 -0.63 -12.66 0.23
N CYS A 69 -0.96 -12.15 -0.96
CA CYS A 69 -0.70 -12.87 -2.22
C CYS A 69 0.20 -12.12 -3.19
N ARG A 70 0.71 -10.94 -2.82
CA ARG A 70 1.56 -10.06 -3.65
C ARG A 70 0.92 -9.60 -4.96
N HIS A 71 -0.41 -9.70 -5.10
CA HIS A 71 -1.11 -9.14 -6.23
C HIS A 71 -1.01 -7.62 -6.20
N GLU A 72 -0.45 -7.04 -7.26
CA GLU A 72 -0.32 -5.60 -7.42
C GLU A 72 -1.56 -5.05 -8.12
N MET A 73 -2.04 -3.89 -7.67
CA MET A 73 -3.29 -3.27 -8.11
C MET A 73 -3.06 -1.81 -8.49
N THR A 74 -3.86 -1.32 -9.43
CA THR A 74 -3.98 0.11 -9.72
C THR A 74 -4.81 0.80 -8.65
N ILE A 75 -4.79 2.14 -8.64
CA ILE A 75 -5.64 2.95 -7.76
C ILE A 75 -7.12 2.63 -8.02
N GLU A 76 -7.52 2.57 -9.29
CA GLU A 76 -8.90 2.30 -9.71
C GLU A 76 -9.35 0.90 -9.26
N GLU A 77 -8.55 -0.14 -9.50
CA GLU A 77 -8.88 -1.50 -9.05
C GLU A 77 -9.06 -1.58 -7.53
N TYR A 78 -8.21 -0.90 -6.76
CA TYR A 78 -8.30 -0.88 -5.31
C TYR A 78 -9.52 -0.13 -4.77
N GLN A 79 -9.90 0.99 -5.41
CA GLN A 79 -11.03 1.79 -4.97
C GLN A 79 -12.39 1.11 -5.21
N GLU A 80 -12.47 0.21 -6.19
CA GLU A 80 -13.70 -0.51 -6.55
C GLU A 80 -13.91 -1.83 -5.80
N VAL A 81 -12.97 -2.23 -4.93
CA VAL A 81 -13.02 -3.51 -4.20
C VAL A 81 -12.89 -3.34 -2.69
N VAL A 82 -13.51 -4.25 -1.94
CA VAL A 82 -13.38 -4.34 -0.47
C VAL A 82 -12.44 -5.46 -0.01
N ALA A 83 -11.91 -6.22 -0.96
CA ALA A 83 -11.02 -7.36 -0.74
C ALA A 83 -10.08 -7.53 -1.93
N CYS A 84 -8.98 -8.25 -1.74
CA CYS A 84 -8.05 -8.54 -2.82
C CYS A 84 -8.74 -9.31 -3.94
N PRO A 85 -8.71 -8.83 -5.21
CA PRO A 85 -9.37 -9.51 -6.33
C PRO A 85 -8.74 -10.88 -6.67
N ASN A 86 -7.52 -11.13 -6.19
CA ASN A 86 -6.82 -12.40 -6.41
C ASN A 86 -7.03 -13.43 -5.28
N CYS A 87 -6.89 -13.02 -4.01
CA CYS A 87 -6.96 -13.96 -2.88
C CYS A 87 -8.17 -13.77 -1.95
N HIS A 88 -9.02 -12.78 -2.23
CA HIS A 88 -10.25 -12.48 -1.49
C HIS A 88 -10.05 -12.10 0.00
N SER A 89 -8.80 -11.86 0.43
CA SER A 89 -8.54 -11.34 1.77
C SER A 89 -9.10 -9.92 1.90
N ALA A 90 -9.81 -9.66 2.99
CA ALA A 90 -10.50 -8.40 3.22
C ALA A 90 -9.52 -7.24 3.45
N PHE A 91 -9.86 -6.05 2.92
CA PHE A 91 -9.10 -4.83 3.13
C PHE A 91 -9.66 -4.01 4.28
N ASN A 92 -8.80 -3.17 4.88
CA ASN A 92 -9.24 -2.25 5.93
C ASN A 92 -9.99 -1.04 5.31
N PRO A 93 -11.30 -0.88 5.54
CA PRO A 93 -12.05 0.25 4.99
C PRO A 93 -11.59 1.61 5.58
N ALA A 94 -10.95 1.60 6.75
CA ALA A 94 -10.43 2.82 7.36
C ALA A 94 -9.25 3.43 6.57
N CYS A 95 -8.61 2.69 5.65
CA CYS A 95 -7.56 3.23 4.77
C CYS A 95 -8.05 4.40 3.90
N SER A 96 -9.34 4.47 3.60
CA SER A 96 -9.98 5.61 2.90
C SER A 96 -9.73 6.96 3.56
N LYS A 97 -9.53 6.99 4.88
CA LYS A 97 -9.21 8.22 5.63
C LYS A 97 -7.84 8.80 5.29
N HIS A 98 -6.96 8.03 4.64
CA HIS A 98 -5.61 8.44 4.28
C HIS A 98 -5.44 8.65 2.77
N TYR A 99 -6.53 8.65 1.97
CA TYR A 99 -6.41 8.77 0.51
C TYR A 99 -5.72 10.05 0.07
N ASP A 100 -5.90 11.17 0.78
CA ASP A 100 -5.18 12.42 0.47
C ASP A 100 -3.66 12.34 0.74
N ILE A 101 -3.18 11.31 1.46
CA ILE A 101 -1.75 11.01 1.63
C ILE A 101 -1.25 10.07 0.53
N TYR A 102 -2.12 9.15 0.08
CA TYR A 102 -1.73 8.07 -0.83
C TYR A 102 -1.81 8.48 -2.29
N PHE A 103 -2.78 9.34 -2.64
CA PHE A 103 -3.14 9.65 -4.01
C PHE A 103 -3.25 11.16 -4.21
N GLU A 104 -2.51 11.68 -5.19
CA GLU A 104 -2.58 13.07 -5.64
C GLU A 104 -3.68 13.21 -6.69
N LYS A 105 -4.52 14.25 -6.57
CA LYS A 105 -5.71 14.46 -7.42
C LYS A 105 -5.37 15.03 -8.79
#